data_AF-A0A2A5GC09-F1
#
_entry.id   AF-A0A2A5GC09-F1
#
_cell.length_a   1.000
_cell.length_b   1.000
_cell.length_c   1.000
_cell.angle_alpha   90.00
_cell.angle_beta   90.00
_cell.angle_gamma   90.00
#
_symmetry.space_group_name_H-M   'P 1'
#
loop_
_entity.id
_entity.type
_entity.pdbx_description
1 polymer ?
#
loop_
_entity_poly.entity_id
_entity_poly.type
_entity_poly.pdbx_seq_one_letter_code
_entity_poly.pdbx_strand_id
1 'polypeptide(L)'
;MEQETARTLIELLQAMLSKPDNTTITAYITIGGMFGVAAITAFTQWIVTKSIIRSEHERLHTQLRSDFKLNQFAKWQEEFLDVISALLAQTDPEVYPTPEREKVVPLIQKAQLLLNLDIQTHRNINALVNELGLAVNKWETRGLSEILGIHGRLLEAAREAICLPEE
;
A
#
# COMPACT_ATOMS: atom_id res chain seq x y z
N MET A 1 23.88 38.68 -17.32
CA MET A 1 22.54 38.92 -17.90
C MET A 1 21.66 39.78 -16.99
N GLU A 2 21.54 39.50 -15.67
CA GLU A 2 20.74 40.34 -14.74
C GLU A 2 21.29 41.76 -14.47
N GLN A 3 22.61 41.98 -14.56
CA GLN A 3 23.18 43.32 -14.32
C GLN A 3 22.92 44.31 -15.46
N GLU A 4 22.75 43.81 -16.68
CA GLU A 4 22.52 44.63 -17.88
C GLU A 4 21.05 45.07 -17.97
N THR A 5 20.13 44.19 -17.56
CA THR A 5 18.71 44.53 -17.40
C THR A 5 18.48 45.52 -16.26
N ALA A 6 19.21 45.37 -15.14
CA ALA A 6 19.13 46.34 -14.04
C ALA A 6 19.65 47.73 -14.45
N ARG A 7 20.76 47.80 -15.21
CA ARG A 7 21.31 49.07 -15.70
C ARG A 7 20.39 49.77 -16.71
N THR A 8 19.85 49.02 -17.67
CA THR A 8 18.90 49.57 -18.65
C THR A 8 17.61 50.06 -17.99
N LEU A 9 17.12 49.39 -16.94
CA LEU A 9 15.99 49.87 -16.15
C LEU A 9 16.30 51.17 -15.39
N ILE A 10 17.52 51.33 -14.87
CA ILE A 10 17.96 52.54 -14.16
C ILE A 10 18.12 53.73 -15.13
N GLU A 11 18.72 53.51 -16.31
CA GLU A 11 18.87 54.54 -17.34
C GLU A 11 17.51 55.00 -17.90
N LEU A 12 16.57 54.08 -18.10
CA LEU A 12 15.19 54.41 -18.46
C LEU A 12 14.49 55.22 -17.37
N LEU A 13 14.69 54.87 -16.09
CA LEU A 13 14.14 55.61 -14.95
C LEU A 13 14.68 57.04 -14.86
N GLN A 14 15.97 57.25 -15.18
CA GLN A 14 16.58 58.58 -15.27
C GLN A 14 16.08 59.38 -16.46
N ALA A 15 15.91 58.76 -17.63
CA ALA A 15 15.32 59.40 -18.80
C ALA A 15 13.84 59.80 -18.59
N MET A 16 13.11 59.07 -17.74
CA MET A 16 11.72 59.35 -17.37
C MET A 16 11.55 60.54 -16.41
N LEU A 17 12.61 60.98 -15.73
CA LEU A 17 12.60 62.13 -14.81
C LEU A 17 12.78 63.48 -15.51
N SER A 18 13.22 63.50 -16.76
CA SER A 18 13.35 64.71 -17.58
C SER A 18 12.21 64.83 -18.59
N LYS A 19 11.25 65.72 -18.30
CA LYS A 19 10.16 66.30 -19.14
C LYS A 19 9.36 65.30 -20.03
N PRO A 20 8.01 65.20 -19.88
CA PRO A 20 7.24 64.18 -20.57
C PRO A 20 7.04 64.50 -22.06
N ASP A 21 7.76 63.80 -22.94
CA ASP A 21 7.45 63.71 -24.37
C ASP A 21 6.46 62.55 -24.64
N ASN A 22 5.78 62.58 -25.79
CA ASN A 22 4.79 61.56 -26.19
C ASN A 22 5.37 60.12 -26.21
N THR A 23 6.68 60.03 -26.39
CA THR A 23 7.48 58.80 -26.30
C THR A 23 7.53 58.25 -24.88
N THR A 24 7.62 59.12 -23.86
CA THR A 24 7.60 58.73 -22.44
C THR A 24 6.23 58.17 -22.05
N ILE A 25 5.15 58.78 -22.53
CA ILE A 25 3.76 58.29 -22.34
C ILE A 25 3.58 56.88 -22.93
N THR A 26 4.08 56.64 -24.14
CA THR A 26 4.01 55.33 -24.79
C THR A 26 4.86 54.27 -24.05
N ALA A 27 6.00 54.67 -23.49
CA ALA A 27 6.82 53.82 -22.65
C ALA A 27 6.09 53.42 -21.34
N TYR A 28 5.38 54.35 -20.69
CA TYR A 28 4.57 54.04 -19.50
C TYR A 28 3.48 53.00 -19.80
N ILE A 29 2.78 53.12 -20.95
CA ILE A 29 1.72 52.16 -21.32
C ILE A 29 2.29 50.77 -21.61
N THR A 30 3.41 50.72 -22.33
CA THR A 30 4.07 49.44 -22.68
C THR A 30 4.61 48.73 -21.43
N ILE A 31 5.31 49.47 -20.56
CA ILE A 31 5.86 48.92 -19.31
C ILE A 31 4.72 48.49 -18.39
N GLY A 32 3.69 49.32 -18.22
CA GLY A 32 2.50 48.98 -17.43
C GLY A 32 1.78 47.74 -17.94
N GLY A 33 1.64 47.60 -19.27
CA GLY A 33 1.05 46.43 -19.91
C GLY A 33 1.84 45.15 -19.67
N MET A 34 3.18 45.19 -19.79
CA MET A 34 4.04 44.04 -19.52
C MET A 34 3.97 43.60 -18.05
N PHE A 35 4.01 44.55 -17.11
CA PHE A 35 3.85 44.24 -15.69
C PHE A 35 2.48 43.62 -15.39
N GLY A 36 1.41 44.11 -16.02
CA GLY A 36 0.07 43.55 -15.89
C GLY A 36 0.00 42.09 -16.35
N VAL A 37 0.55 41.79 -17.55
CA VAL A 37 0.58 40.42 -18.09
C VAL A 37 1.45 39.51 -17.22
N ALA A 38 2.60 39.99 -16.75
CA ALA A 38 3.49 39.22 -15.87
C ALA A 38 2.81 38.87 -14.54
N ALA A 39 2.10 39.82 -13.93
CA ALA A 39 1.37 39.62 -12.68
C ALA A 39 0.24 38.58 -12.84
N ILE A 40 -0.55 38.68 -13.92
CA ILE A 40 -1.63 37.72 -14.21
C ILE A 40 -1.07 36.32 -14.46
N THR A 41 0.03 36.22 -15.21
CA THR A 41 0.68 34.94 -15.51
C THR A 41 1.21 34.30 -14.23
N ALA A 42 1.91 35.07 -13.38
CA ALA A 42 2.42 34.60 -12.09
C ALA A 42 1.28 34.15 -11.16
N PHE A 43 0.18 34.90 -11.12
CA PHE A 43 -0.99 34.55 -10.31
C PHE A 43 -1.66 33.26 -10.81
N THR A 44 -1.80 33.10 -12.12
CA THR A 44 -2.36 31.88 -12.73
C THR A 44 -1.47 30.68 -12.46
N GLN A 45 -0.16 30.83 -12.64
CA GLN A 45 0.82 29.78 -12.32
C GLN A 45 0.74 29.39 -10.84
N TRP A 46 0.64 30.37 -9.93
CA TRP A 46 0.52 30.08 -8.50
C TRP A 46 -0.74 29.27 -8.15
N ILE A 47 -1.89 29.62 -8.74
CA ILE A 47 -3.14 28.87 -8.55
C ILE A 47 -3.01 27.45 -9.07
N VAL A 48 -2.51 27.29 -10.30
CA VAL A 48 -2.34 25.97 -10.95
C VAL A 48 -1.37 25.11 -10.14
N THR A 49 -0.21 25.64 -9.75
CA THR A 49 0.76 24.92 -8.91
C THR A 49 0.16 24.50 -7.58
N LYS A 50 -0.58 25.39 -6.89
CA LYS A 50 -1.27 25.00 -5.63
C LYS A 50 -2.32 23.92 -5.84
N SER A 51 -3.07 23.99 -6.94
CA SER A 51 -4.08 22.99 -7.27
C SER A 51 -3.47 21.62 -7.57
N ILE A 52 -2.38 21.59 -8.34
CA ILE A 52 -1.65 20.36 -8.68
C ILE A 52 -1.10 19.72 -7.40
N ILE A 53 -0.41 20.48 -6.54
CA ILE A 53 0.15 19.99 -5.28
C ILE A 53 -0.92 19.35 -4.40
N ARG A 54 -2.11 19.97 -4.28
CA ARG A 54 -3.20 19.42 -3.48
C ARG A 54 -3.76 18.12 -4.06
N SER A 55 -3.97 18.08 -5.38
CA SER A 55 -4.49 16.90 -6.07
C SER A 55 -3.51 15.71 -6.08
N GLU A 56 -2.22 15.99 -6.18
CA GLU A 56 -1.16 14.97 -6.08
C GLU A 56 -1.05 14.44 -4.65
N HIS A 57 -1.22 15.29 -3.64
CA HIS A 57 -1.14 14.86 -2.25
C HIS A 57 -2.29 13.91 -1.85
N GLU A 58 -3.52 14.21 -2.26
CA GLU A 58 -4.69 13.33 -2.01
C GLU A 58 -4.55 12.00 -2.77
N ARG A 59 -4.04 12.04 -4.01
CA ARG A 59 -3.76 10.84 -4.81
C ARG A 59 -2.65 9.98 -4.18
N LEU A 60 -1.55 10.59 -3.73
CA LEU A 60 -0.46 9.89 -3.05
C LEU A 60 -0.92 9.23 -1.75
N HIS A 61 -1.76 9.90 -0.95
CA HIS A 61 -2.32 9.30 0.25
C HIS A 61 -3.19 8.08 -0.04
N THR A 62 -3.99 8.16 -1.09
CA THR A 62 -4.87 7.05 -1.50
C THR A 62 -4.04 5.86 -2.01
N GLN A 63 -3.00 6.13 -2.80
CA GLN A 63 -2.06 5.11 -3.29
C GLN A 63 -1.25 4.47 -2.16
N LEU A 64 -0.70 5.26 -1.23
CA LEU A 64 0.00 4.72 -0.07
C LEU A 64 -0.90 3.82 0.79
N ARG A 65 -2.18 4.18 0.91
CA ARG A 65 -3.14 3.36 1.67
C ARG A 65 -3.47 2.06 0.94
N SER A 66 -3.64 2.08 -0.38
CA SER A 66 -3.84 0.84 -1.14
C SER A 66 -2.61 -0.05 -1.09
N ASP A 67 -1.43 0.53 -1.26
CA ASP A 67 -0.15 -0.20 -1.24
C ASP A 67 0.11 -0.80 0.14
N PHE A 68 -0.20 -0.08 1.21
CA PHE A 68 -0.09 -0.61 2.57
C PHE A 68 -1.01 -1.81 2.80
N LYS A 69 -2.27 -1.73 2.35
CA LYS A 69 -3.21 -2.86 2.47
C LYS A 69 -2.75 -4.07 1.65
N LEU A 70 -2.31 -3.85 0.42
CA LEU A 70 -1.79 -4.91 -0.45
C LEU A 70 -0.54 -5.56 0.16
N ASN A 71 0.38 -4.77 0.68
CA ASN A 71 1.58 -5.29 1.35
C ASN A 71 1.25 -6.05 2.63
N GLN A 72 0.28 -5.56 3.41
CA GLN A 72 -0.18 -6.26 4.61
C GLN A 72 -0.82 -7.60 4.26
N PHE A 73 -1.67 -7.63 3.22
CA PHE A 73 -2.30 -8.85 2.74
C PHE A 73 -1.27 -9.83 2.16
N ALA A 74 -0.33 -9.37 1.34
CA ALA A 74 0.75 -10.20 0.80
C ALA A 74 1.61 -10.82 1.92
N LYS A 75 1.96 -10.01 2.94
CA LYS A 75 2.70 -10.50 4.11
C LYS A 75 1.91 -11.53 4.90
N TRP A 76 0.61 -11.27 5.11
CA TRP A 76 -0.27 -12.24 5.75
C TRP A 76 -0.35 -13.55 4.96
N GLN A 77 -0.49 -13.49 3.63
CA GLN A 77 -0.52 -14.68 2.77
C GLN A 77 0.78 -15.50 2.88
N GLU A 78 1.93 -14.84 2.87
CA GLU A 78 3.23 -15.48 3.03
C GLU A 78 3.36 -16.18 4.39
N GLU A 79 3.06 -15.48 5.49
CA GLU A 79 3.10 -16.04 6.84
C GLU A 79 2.09 -17.19 7.01
N PHE A 80 0.90 -17.06 6.43
CA PHE A 80 -0.14 -18.09 6.47
C PHE A 80 0.29 -19.36 5.72
N LEU A 81 0.83 -19.21 4.51
CA LEU A 81 1.34 -20.34 3.71
C LEU A 81 2.49 -21.06 4.41
N ASP A 82 3.43 -20.32 5.00
CA ASP A 82 4.54 -20.89 5.75
C ASP A 82 4.05 -21.71 6.95
N VAL A 83 3.12 -21.15 7.74
CA VAL A 83 2.57 -21.83 8.91
C VAL A 83 1.77 -23.08 8.54
N ILE A 84 0.88 -23.00 7.54
CA ILE A 84 0.05 -24.14 7.13
C ILE A 84 0.90 -25.25 6.49
N SER A 85 1.88 -24.89 5.65
CA SER A 85 2.78 -25.88 5.05
C SER A 85 3.65 -26.57 6.11
N ALA A 86 4.19 -25.82 7.06
CA ALA A 86 4.94 -26.39 8.18
C ALA A 86 4.05 -27.29 9.05
N LEU A 87 2.80 -26.89 9.29
CA LEU A 87 1.85 -27.71 10.05
C LEU A 87 1.59 -29.04 9.36
N LEU A 88 1.25 -29.00 8.07
CA LEU A 88 1.00 -30.21 7.25
C LEU A 88 2.23 -31.12 7.19
N ALA A 89 3.43 -30.56 7.08
CA ALA A 89 4.67 -31.33 7.05
C ALA A 89 4.95 -32.03 8.39
N GLN A 90 4.70 -31.36 9.52
CA GLN A 90 4.89 -31.93 10.86
C GLN A 90 3.80 -32.93 11.25
N THR A 91 2.66 -32.90 10.56
CA THR A 91 1.57 -33.86 10.74
C THR A 91 1.45 -34.81 9.55
N ASP A 92 2.51 -34.97 8.74
CA ASP A 92 2.50 -35.95 7.66
C ASP A 92 2.76 -37.35 8.24
N PRO A 93 1.79 -38.28 8.17
CA PRO A 93 1.95 -39.62 8.71
C PRO A 93 2.95 -40.49 7.93
N GLU A 94 3.29 -40.15 6.69
CA GLU A 94 4.31 -40.85 5.91
C GLU A 94 5.73 -40.45 6.33
N VAL A 95 5.92 -39.20 6.76
CA VAL A 95 7.21 -38.66 7.20
C VAL A 95 7.42 -38.86 8.70
N TYR A 96 6.38 -38.62 9.49
CA TYR A 96 6.38 -38.71 10.95
C TYR A 96 5.32 -39.72 11.42
N PRO A 97 5.68 -41.00 11.56
CA PRO A 97 4.78 -42.03 12.09
C PRO A 97 4.29 -41.72 13.51
N THR A 98 5.03 -40.89 14.25
CA THR A 98 4.66 -40.38 15.57
C THR A 98 4.94 -38.87 15.61
N PRO A 99 3.90 -38.03 15.53
CA PRO A 99 4.07 -36.58 15.43
C PRO A 99 4.58 -36.00 16.74
N GLU A 100 5.55 -35.10 16.63
CA GLU A 100 6.11 -34.39 17.77
C GLU A 100 5.17 -33.26 18.21
N ARG A 101 4.35 -33.52 19.23
CA ARG A 101 3.35 -32.57 19.74
C ARG A 101 3.92 -31.19 20.09
N GLU A 102 5.15 -31.16 20.60
CA GLU A 102 5.86 -29.94 20.96
C GLU A 102 6.09 -29.01 19.77
N LYS A 103 6.20 -29.57 18.55
CA LYS A 103 6.35 -28.81 17.30
C LYS A 103 5.00 -28.45 16.67
N VAL A 104 4.02 -29.34 16.79
CA VAL A 104 2.68 -29.15 16.17
C VAL A 104 1.84 -28.10 16.91
N VAL A 105 1.81 -28.11 18.24
CA VAL A 105 0.95 -27.20 19.02
C VAL A 105 1.26 -25.72 18.75
N PRO A 106 2.53 -25.27 18.71
CA PRO A 106 2.84 -23.89 18.37
C PRO A 106 2.41 -23.50 16.94
N LEU A 107 2.48 -24.42 15.98
CA LEU A 107 2.05 -24.18 14.60
C LEU A 107 0.52 -24.01 14.51
N ILE A 108 -0.23 -24.82 15.24
CA ILE A 108 -1.69 -24.68 15.40
C ILE A 108 -2.02 -23.29 15.96
N GLN A 109 -1.37 -22.88 17.05
CA GLN A 109 -1.63 -21.58 17.67
C GLN A 109 -1.27 -20.41 16.75
N LYS A 110 -0.14 -20.48 16.04
CA LYS A 110 0.25 -19.48 15.04
C LYS A 110 -0.79 -19.38 13.92
N ALA A 111 -1.28 -20.51 13.41
CA ALA A 111 -2.32 -20.51 12.39
C ALA A 111 -3.58 -19.82 12.90
N GLN A 112 -4.01 -20.10 14.13
CA GLN A 112 -5.19 -19.48 14.74
C GLN A 112 -5.05 -17.96 14.89
N LEU A 113 -3.86 -17.46 15.22
CA LEU A 113 -3.60 -16.02 15.36
C LEU A 113 -3.65 -15.27 14.02
N LEU A 114 -3.35 -15.97 12.92
CA LEU A 114 -3.42 -15.40 11.58
C LEU A 114 -4.85 -15.37 11.02
N LEU A 115 -5.81 -16.06 11.64
CA LEU A 115 -7.16 -16.21 11.11
C LEU A 115 -8.12 -15.17 11.73
N ASN A 116 -8.87 -14.50 10.86
CA ASN A 116 -9.98 -13.65 11.26
C ASN A 116 -11.29 -14.44 11.38
N LEU A 117 -11.77 -14.66 12.60
CA LEU A 117 -12.97 -15.48 12.86
C LEU A 117 -14.30 -14.84 12.42
N ASP A 118 -14.31 -13.59 11.99
CA ASP A 118 -15.50 -12.97 11.40
C ASP A 118 -15.77 -13.51 9.98
N ILE A 119 -14.76 -14.10 9.34
CA ILE A 119 -14.81 -14.61 7.96
C ILE A 119 -15.08 -16.12 7.97
N GLN A 120 -16.08 -16.56 7.20
CA GLN A 120 -16.49 -17.96 7.20
C GLN A 120 -15.37 -18.92 6.77
N THR A 121 -14.60 -18.56 5.75
CA THR A 121 -13.47 -19.37 5.27
C THR A 121 -12.42 -19.55 6.36
N HIS A 122 -12.09 -18.48 7.08
CA HIS A 122 -11.15 -18.54 8.20
C HIS A 122 -11.68 -19.33 9.39
N ARG A 123 -12.99 -19.26 9.69
CA ARG A 123 -13.63 -20.14 10.67
C ARG A 123 -13.49 -21.62 10.29
N ASN A 124 -13.70 -21.94 9.02
CA ASN A 124 -13.57 -23.31 8.51
C ASN A 124 -12.12 -23.81 8.66
N ILE A 125 -11.13 -22.99 8.27
CA ILE A 125 -9.70 -23.32 8.45
C ILE A 125 -9.39 -23.53 9.93
N ASN A 126 -9.83 -22.64 10.81
CA ASN A 126 -9.62 -22.77 12.26
C ASN A 126 -10.21 -24.08 12.81
N ALA A 127 -11.40 -24.47 12.35
CA ALA A 127 -12.02 -25.74 12.73
C ALA A 127 -11.17 -26.95 12.28
N LEU A 128 -10.67 -26.93 11.04
CA LEU A 128 -9.82 -28.00 10.48
C LEU A 128 -8.46 -28.09 11.19
N VAL A 129 -7.86 -26.96 11.52
CA VAL A 129 -6.61 -26.88 12.31
C VAL A 129 -6.83 -27.48 13.72
N ASN A 130 -7.96 -27.19 14.35
CA ASN A 130 -8.34 -27.82 15.62
C ASN A 130 -8.58 -29.33 15.48
N GLU A 131 -9.28 -29.74 14.43
CA GLU A 131 -9.51 -31.16 14.13
C GLU A 131 -8.19 -31.91 13.96
N LEU A 132 -7.22 -31.30 13.28
CA LEU A 132 -5.87 -31.83 13.13
C LEU A 132 -5.14 -31.91 14.48
N GLY A 133 -5.22 -30.89 15.32
CA GLY A 133 -4.66 -30.93 16.68
C GLY A 133 -5.25 -32.05 17.55
N LEU A 134 -6.56 -32.27 17.44
CA LEU A 134 -7.23 -33.39 18.10
C LEU A 134 -6.81 -34.75 17.52
N ALA A 135 -6.60 -34.82 16.20
CA ALA A 135 -6.10 -36.02 15.52
C ALA A 135 -4.70 -36.40 16.01
N VAL A 136 -3.81 -35.41 16.15
CA VAL A 136 -2.44 -35.57 16.69
C VAL A 136 -2.44 -36.08 18.13
N ASN A 137 -3.43 -35.69 18.94
CA ASN A 137 -3.60 -36.23 20.29
C ASN A 137 -4.06 -37.70 20.31
N LYS A 138 -4.73 -38.15 19.26
CA LYS A 138 -5.30 -39.50 19.12
C LYS A 138 -4.61 -40.34 18.03
N TRP A 139 -3.36 -40.01 17.72
CA TRP A 139 -2.65 -40.47 16.52
C TRP A 139 -2.64 -41.99 16.36
N GLU A 140 -2.34 -42.73 17.43
CA GLU A 140 -2.26 -44.20 17.44
C GLU A 140 -3.61 -44.89 17.17
N THR A 141 -4.72 -44.19 17.42
CA THR A 141 -6.07 -44.74 17.29
C THR A 141 -6.78 -44.32 16.01
N ARG A 142 -6.24 -43.35 15.28
CA ARG A 142 -6.82 -42.83 14.05
C ARG A 142 -6.26 -43.53 12.82
N GLY A 143 -7.10 -43.69 11.81
CA GLY A 143 -6.67 -44.24 10.53
C GLY A 143 -5.89 -43.20 9.71
N LEU A 144 -4.90 -43.67 8.96
CA LEU A 144 -4.11 -42.86 8.01
C LEU A 144 -5.01 -42.02 7.07
N SER A 145 -6.06 -42.65 6.54
CA SER A 145 -7.03 -42.01 5.65
C SER A 145 -7.79 -40.85 6.30
N GLU A 146 -7.98 -40.86 7.62
CA GLU A 146 -8.69 -39.80 8.33
C GLU A 146 -7.81 -38.54 8.43
N ILE A 147 -6.52 -38.73 8.77
CA ILE A 147 -5.53 -37.65 8.87
C ILE A 147 -5.30 -37.01 7.49
N LEU A 148 -5.09 -37.82 6.46
CA LEU A 148 -4.93 -37.33 5.08
C LEU A 148 -6.21 -36.65 4.56
N GLY A 149 -7.39 -37.11 4.99
CA GLY A 149 -8.66 -36.44 4.70
C GLY A 149 -8.77 -35.05 5.33
N ILE A 150 -8.21 -34.86 6.54
CA ILE A 150 -8.10 -33.54 7.17
C ILE A 150 -7.11 -32.66 6.41
N HIS A 151 -5.95 -33.20 6.02
CA HIS A 151 -4.96 -32.47 5.21
C HIS A 151 -5.56 -31.95 3.90
N GLY A 152 -6.27 -32.80 3.16
CA GLY A 152 -6.90 -32.41 1.90
C GLY A 152 -7.95 -31.30 2.07
N ARG A 153 -8.81 -31.40 3.09
CA ARG A 153 -9.79 -30.34 3.40
C ARG A 153 -9.12 -29.04 3.83
N LEU A 154 -8.05 -29.12 4.62
CA LEU A 154 -7.30 -27.95 5.07
C LEU A 154 -6.62 -27.24 3.88
N LEU A 155 -6.02 -27.99 2.96
CA LEU A 155 -5.39 -27.45 1.77
C LEU A 155 -6.39 -26.77 0.83
N GLU A 156 -7.57 -27.38 0.64
CA GLU A 156 -8.65 -26.79 -0.17
C GLU A 156 -9.15 -25.47 0.44
N ALA A 157 -9.44 -25.47 1.75
CA ALA A 157 -9.89 -24.27 2.46
C ALA A 157 -8.81 -23.17 2.49
N ALA A 158 -7.54 -23.54 2.65
CA ALA A 158 -6.42 -22.60 2.60
C ALA A 158 -6.27 -21.97 1.21
N ARG A 159 -6.44 -22.75 0.13
CA ARG A 159 -6.43 -22.24 -1.24
C ARG A 159 -7.56 -21.22 -1.46
N GLU A 160 -8.76 -21.53 -0.96
CA GLU A 160 -9.91 -20.64 -1.05
C GLU A 160 -9.66 -19.31 -0.34
N ALA A 161 -9.08 -19.33 0.87
CA ALA A 161 -8.75 -18.12 1.62
C ALA A 161 -7.70 -17.25 0.95
N ILE A 162 -6.75 -17.84 0.21
CA ILE A 162 -5.70 -17.08 -0.48
C ILE A 162 -6.21 -16.48 -1.80
N CYS A 163 -7.09 -17.20 -2.52
CA CYS A 163 -7.56 -16.78 -3.83
C CYS A 163 -8.69 -15.74 -3.79
N LEU A 164 -9.47 -15.66 -2.71
CA LEU A 164 -10.54 -14.69 -2.55
C LEU A 164 -10.04 -13.50 -1.73
N PRO A 165 -9.77 -12.31 -2.34
CA PRO A 165 -9.55 -11.11 -1.54
C PRO A 165 -10.82 -10.84 -0.72
N GLU A 166 -10.65 -10.69 0.59
CA GLU A 166 -11.74 -10.44 1.53
C GLU A 166 -12.53 -9.18 1.10
N GLU A 167 -13.83 -9.35 0.76
CA GLU A 167 -14.78 -8.24 0.52
C GLU A 167 -15.36 -7.71 1.84
#